data_AF-A0A1H5UK94-F1
#
_entry.id   AF-A0A1H5UK94-F1
#
_cell.length_a   1.000
_cell.length_b   1.000
_cell.length_c   1.000
_cell.angle_alpha   90.00
_cell.angle_beta   90.00
_cell.angle_gamma   90.00
#
_symmetry.space_group_name_H-M   'P 1'
#
loop_
_entity.id
_entity.type
_entity.pdbx_description
1 polymer ?
#
loop_
_entity_poly.entity_id
_entity_poly.type
_entity_poly.pdbx_seq_one_letter_code
_entity_poly.pdbx_strand_id
1 'polypeptide(L)'
;MTCVKCDSQALSSFPADARLYLNGSRTISAPPMNPSPKITVCLNCGHAEFTVPASWLASGWLRPLPAPVYHSLDANSREDVHAA
;
A
#
# COMPACT_ATOMS: atom_id res chain seq x y z
N MET A 1 8.31 18.92 19.96
CA MET A 1 8.45 17.51 19.55
C MET A 1 9.94 17.21 19.46
N THR A 2 10.39 16.07 19.96
CA THR A 2 11.79 15.61 19.85
C THR A 2 11.84 14.39 18.94
N CYS A 3 12.99 14.18 18.29
CA CYS A 3 13.21 12.99 17.48
C CYS A 3 13.20 11.74 18.37
N VAL A 4 12.33 10.76 18.06
CA VAL A 4 12.23 9.49 18.81
C VAL A 4 13.46 8.59 18.72
N LYS A 5 14.44 8.94 17.85
CA LYS A 5 15.67 8.16 17.66
C LYS A 5 16.90 8.76 18.35
N CYS A 6 16.97 10.08 18.50
CA CYS A 6 18.18 10.76 18.98
C CYS A 6 17.91 11.92 19.94
N ASP A 7 16.65 12.11 20.35
CA ASP A 7 16.17 13.17 21.25
C ASP A 7 16.44 14.62 20.81
N SER A 8 16.97 14.81 19.59
CA SER A 8 17.19 16.14 19.02
C SER A 8 15.87 16.89 18.78
N GLN A 9 15.91 18.21 18.95
CA GLN A 9 14.84 19.14 18.60
C GLN A 9 14.91 19.63 17.15
N ALA A 10 15.96 19.27 16.41
CA ALA A 10 16.15 19.68 15.02
C ALA A 10 15.25 18.87 14.08
N LEU A 11 13.95 19.20 14.07
CA LEU A 11 12.94 18.59 13.20
C LEU A 11 12.47 19.62 12.17
N SER A 12 12.27 19.17 10.92
CA SER A 12 11.67 19.98 9.86
C SER A 12 10.60 19.17 9.12
N SER A 13 9.55 19.83 8.65
CA SER A 13 8.45 19.19 7.93
C SER A 13 8.39 19.63 6.47
N PHE A 14 8.22 18.67 5.57
CA PHE A 14 8.21 18.88 4.13
C PHE A 14 6.97 18.22 3.51
N PRO A 15 6.36 18.81 2.47
CA PRO A 15 5.44 18.06 1.62
C PRO A 15 6.23 16.96 0.89
N ALA A 16 5.62 15.80 0.71
CA ALA A 16 6.23 14.71 -0.04
C ALA A 16 5.21 14.02 -0.94
N ASP A 17 5.69 13.34 -1.98
CA ASP A 17 4.85 12.49 -2.81
C ASP A 17 4.92 11.05 -2.30
N ALA A 18 3.77 10.49 -1.97
CA ALA A 18 3.64 9.08 -1.65
C ALA A 18 2.83 8.39 -2.75
N ARG A 19 3.24 7.17 -3.10
CA ARG A 19 2.53 6.28 -4.02
C ARG A 19 2.31 4.94 -3.33
N LEU A 20 1.08 4.44 -3.35
CA LEU A 20 0.73 3.14 -2.82
C LEU A 20 0.56 2.15 -3.97
N TYR A 21 1.26 1.02 -3.89
CA TYR A 21 1.16 -0.06 -4.87
C TYR A 21 0.47 -1.26 -4.24
N LEU A 22 -0.80 -1.47 -4.60
CA LEU A 22 -1.58 -2.62 -4.12
C LEU A 22 -1.27 -3.92 -4.86
N ASN A 23 -0.76 -3.84 -6.09
CA ASN A 23 -0.46 -4.99 -6.93
C ASN A 23 1.02 -4.98 -7.31
N GLY A 24 1.74 -6.05 -6.95
CA GLY A 24 3.19 -6.17 -7.19
C GLY A 24 3.61 -6.12 -8.67
N SER A 25 2.69 -6.40 -9.61
CA SER A 25 2.98 -6.41 -11.05
C SER A 25 2.77 -5.08 -11.78
N ARG A 26 2.19 -4.06 -11.13
CA ARG A 26 1.96 -2.73 -11.75
C ARG A 26 2.33 -1.61 -10.78
N THR A 27 3.64 -1.37 -10.67
CA THR A 27 4.24 -0.49 -9.63
C THR A 27 4.75 0.86 -10.16
N ILE A 28 4.44 1.27 -11.40
CA ILE A 28 5.01 2.51 -11.97
C ILE A 28 3.95 3.57 -12.29
N SER A 29 2.70 3.19 -12.55
CA SER A 29 1.64 4.11 -12.98
C SER A 29 0.68 4.57 -11.88
N ALA A 30 0.90 4.17 -10.62
CA ALA A 30 0.02 4.63 -9.53
C ALA A 30 0.16 6.16 -9.35
N PRO A 31 -0.95 6.91 -9.37
CA PRO A 31 -0.91 8.34 -9.14
C PRO A 31 -0.39 8.63 -7.72
N PRO A 32 0.34 9.75 -7.52
CA PRO A 32 0.66 10.20 -6.17
C PRO A 32 -0.63 10.45 -5.39
N MET A 33 -0.57 10.13 -4.11
CA MET A 33 -1.72 10.26 -3.21
C MET A 33 -2.05 11.75 -3.00
N ASN A 34 -3.35 12.05 -2.90
CA ASN A 34 -3.86 13.41 -2.67
C ASN A 34 -4.74 13.44 -1.40
N PRO A 35 -4.47 14.33 -0.43
CA PRO A 35 -3.37 15.31 -0.39
C PRO A 35 -2.00 14.65 -0.17
N SER A 36 -0.95 15.29 -0.66
CA SER A 36 0.45 14.92 -0.36
C SER A 36 0.68 14.86 1.16
N PRO A 37 1.28 13.79 1.70
CA PRO A 37 1.58 13.72 3.13
C PRO A 37 2.65 14.74 3.50
N LYS A 38 2.65 15.14 4.78
CA LYS A 38 3.78 15.86 5.37
C LYS A 38 4.72 14.85 6.01
N ILE A 39 5.99 14.86 5.60
CA ILE A 39 7.05 14.10 6.24
C ILE A 39 7.76 15.02 7.22
N THR A 40 7.97 14.54 8.44
CA THR A 40 8.84 15.17 9.43
C THR A 40 10.17 14.45 9.42
N VAL A 41 11.26 15.21 9.27
CA VAL A 41 12.64 14.70 9.20
C VAL A 41 13.47 15.32 10.32
N CYS A 42 14.21 14.49 11.05
CA CYS A 42 15.24 14.94 11.96
C CYS A 42 16.50 15.30 11.18
N LEU A 43 16.91 16.57 11.27
CA LEU A 43 18.08 17.11 10.59
C LEU A 43 19.41 16.63 11.20
N ASN A 44 19.39 16.02 12.38
CA ASN A 44 20.59 15.50 13.02
C ASN A 44 20.86 14.03 12.70
N CYS A 45 19.84 13.16 12.76
CA CYS A 45 20.02 11.71 12.57
C CYS A 45 19.32 11.15 11.33
N GLY A 46 18.61 11.97 10.56
CA GLY A 46 17.92 11.56 9.34
C GLY A 46 16.67 10.70 9.56
N HIS A 47 16.23 10.49 10.81
CA HIS A 47 14.97 9.79 11.06
C HIS A 47 13.82 10.56 10.44
N ALA A 48 12.99 9.87 9.65
CA ALA A 48 11.86 10.44 8.98
C ALA A 48 10.59 9.66 9.31
N GLU A 49 9.50 10.38 9.51
CA GLU A 49 8.18 9.81 9.76
C GLU A 49 7.10 10.65 9.07
N PHE A 50 5.95 10.03 8.81
CA PHE A 50 4.76 10.73 8.33
C PHE A 50 3.51 10.03 8.84
N THR A 51 2.45 10.80 9.02
CA THR A 51 1.13 10.25 9.34
C THR A 51 0.37 9.98 8.06
N VAL A 52 -0.21 8.78 7.93
CA VAL A 52 -1.12 8.45 6.84
C VAL A 52 -2.39 9.31 6.98
N PRO A 53 -2.74 10.16 5.99
CA PRO A 53 -3.96 10.96 6.05
C PRO A 53 -5.22 10.11 6.22
N ALA A 54 -6.15 10.58 7.05
CA ALA A 54 -7.40 9.86 7.31
C ALA A 54 -8.24 9.65 6.03
N SER A 55 -8.17 10.58 5.07
CA SER A 55 -8.81 10.43 3.76
C SER A 55 -8.32 9.20 3.00
N TRP A 56 -7.03 8.85 3.14
CA TRP A 56 -6.49 7.64 2.54
C TRP A 56 -7.04 6.41 3.25
N LEU A 57 -7.06 6.40 4.58
CA LEU A 57 -7.62 5.28 5.35
C LEU A 57 -9.11 5.05 5.03
N ALA A 58 -9.88 6.14 4.88
CA ALA A 58 -11.31 6.10 4.56
C ALA A 58 -11.61 5.56 3.16
N SER A 59 -10.66 5.63 2.23
CA SER A 59 -10.82 5.10 0.86
C SER A 59 -10.73 3.57 0.75
N GLY A 60 -10.75 2.86 1.87
CA GLY A 60 -11.01 1.41 1.90
C GLY A 60 -9.77 0.52 1.70
N TRP A 61 -8.56 1.08 1.69
CA TRP A 61 -7.30 0.36 1.48
C TRP A 61 -6.98 -0.66 2.58
N LEU A 62 -7.49 -0.43 3.79
CA LEU A 62 -7.31 -1.36 4.92
C LEU A 62 -8.35 -2.49 4.94
N ARG A 63 -9.32 -2.50 4.02
CA ARG A 63 -10.29 -3.59 3.97
C ARG A 63 -9.58 -4.85 3.45
N PRO A 64 -9.75 -6.01 4.13
CA PRO A 64 -9.27 -7.27 3.58
C PRO A 64 -9.78 -7.42 2.14
N LEU A 65 -8.87 -7.70 1.20
CA LEU A 65 -9.28 -8.05 -0.14
C LEU A 65 -10.20 -9.28 -0.03
N PRO A 66 -11.39 -9.27 -0.67
CA PRO A 66 -12.18 -10.49 -0.75
C PRO A 66 -11.31 -11.59 -1.36
N ALA A 67 -11.34 -12.77 -0.72
CA ALA A 67 -10.57 -13.92 -1.18
C ALA A 67 -10.79 -14.12 -2.68
N PRO A 68 -9.74 -14.43 -3.47
CA PRO A 68 -9.91 -14.66 -4.89
C PRO A 68 -10.93 -15.77 -5.09
N VAL A 69 -12.04 -15.44 -5.78
CA VAL A 69 -13.03 -16.42 -6.21
C VAL A 69 -12.36 -17.22 -7.33
N TYR A 70 -11.74 -18.34 -6.98
CA TYR A 70 -11.32 -19.33 -7.96
C TYR A 70 -12.61 -19.92 -8.55
N HIS A 71 -12.97 -19.50 -9.76
CA HIS A 71 -13.93 -20.25 -10.55
C HIS A 71 -13.31 -21.62 -10.84
N SER A 72 -13.77 -22.64 -10.13
CA SER A 72 -13.48 -24.03 -10.45
C SER A 72 -14.06 -24.29 -11.83
N LEU A 73 -13.19 -24.41 -12.84
CA LEU A 73 -13.58 -25.04 -14.09
C LEU A 73 -13.80 -26.51 -13.74
N ASP A 74 -15.06 -26.93 -13.82
CA ASP A 74 -15.50 -28.28 -13.51
C ASP A 74 -14.63 -29.32 -14.23
N ALA A 75 -13.92 -30.13 -13.43
CA ALA A 75 -13.13 -31.26 -13.89
C ALA A 75 -14.04 -32.46 -14.21
N ASN A 76 -14.97 -32.29 -15.14
CA ASN A 76 -15.90 -33.37 -15.53
C ASN A 76 -16.11 -33.46 -17.05
N SER A 77 -15.01 -33.59 -17.79
CA SER A 77 -15.03 -34.14 -19.15
C SER A 77 -14.34 -35.49 -19.15
N ARG A 78 -15.04 -36.50 -18.61
CA ARG A 78 -14.65 -37.90 -18.70
C ARG A 78 -15.90 -38.69 -19.12
N GLU A 79 -16.29 -38.52 -20.39
CA GLU A 79 -17.27 -39.39 -21.05
C GLU A 79 -16.52 -40.28 -22.05
N ASP A 80 -16.33 -41.51 -21.60
CA ASP A 80 -16.52 -42.77 -22.31
C ASP A 80 -16.27 -42.82 -23.84
N VAL A 81 -15.17 -43.46 -24.21
CA VAL A 81 -15.06 -44.15 -25.50
C VAL A 81 -14.85 -45.64 -25.23
N HIS A 82 -15.96 -46.39 -25.27
CA HIS A 82 -15.94 -47.83 -25.47
C HIS A 82 -17.02 -48.26 -26.46
N ALA A 83 -16.59 -49.15 -27.36
CA ALA A 83 -17.36 -50.09 -28.17
C ALA A 83 -18.21 -49.55 -29.33
N ALA A 84 -17.67 -49.71 -30.55
CA ALA A 84 -18.22 -50.63 -31.56
C ALA A 84 -17.15 -50.96 -32.61
#